data_AF-A0A1B6JVC9-F1
#
_entry.id   AF-A0A1B6JVC9-F1
#
_cell.length_a   1.000
_cell.length_b   1.000
_cell.length_c   1.000
_cell.angle_alpha   90.00
_cell.angle_beta   90.00
_cell.angle_gamma   90.00
#
_symmetry.space_group_name_H-M   'P 1'
#
loop_
_entity.id
_entity.type
_entity.pdbx_description
1 polymer ?
#
loop_
_entity_poly.entity_id
_entity_poly.type
_entity_poly.pdbx_seq_one_letter_code
_entity_poly.pdbx_strand_id
1 'polypeptide(L)'
;MLRRLAQTYQGYALQNPPRCLAHLKNSFFGTKFERKAYLSLCNYAMAFDIQSVWHLHPVFLSSYYYDHLSFNLAWGHDKPEDLPPIGSNIYSWPEDLLVPDLVVLLNAHRSIRNRISTTKDNYLFQRKIVTSFERFSDPPVLMVNATNFFEDSFYKIKNQIQKLWGYTMSINVPPP
;
A
#
# COMPACT_ATOMS: atom_id res chain seq x y z
N MET A 1 8.13 6.93 7.11
CA MET A 1 7.38 7.50 5.96
C MET A 1 5.99 7.88 6.41
N LEU A 2 5.12 6.90 6.70
CA LEU A 2 3.72 7.11 7.10
C LEU A 2 3.48 8.19 8.17
N ARG A 3 4.09 8.03 9.36
CA ARG A 3 3.93 9.00 10.47
C ARG A 3 4.41 10.41 10.10
N ARG A 4 5.48 10.53 9.30
CA ARG A 4 6.02 11.82 8.88
C ARG A 4 5.07 12.53 7.91
N LEU A 5 4.44 11.78 7.00
CA LEU A 5 3.41 12.34 6.11
C LEU A 5 2.21 12.83 6.92
N ALA A 6 1.70 12.01 7.85
CA ALA A 6 0.62 12.41 8.74
C ALA A 6 0.95 13.67 9.55
N GLN A 7 2.15 13.77 10.14
CA GLN A 7 2.61 14.98 10.83
C GLN A 7 2.68 16.21 9.90
N THR A 8 3.20 16.03 8.68
CA THR A 8 3.36 17.11 7.70
C THR A 8 2.01 17.70 7.29
N TYR A 9 0.98 16.85 7.21
CA TYR A 9 -0.35 17.23 6.72
C TYR A 9 -1.40 17.32 7.84
N GLN A 10 -0.98 17.33 9.11
CA GLN A 10 -1.89 17.31 10.28
C GLN A 10 -3.00 16.25 10.15
N GLY A 11 -2.61 15.08 9.63
CA GLY A 11 -3.47 13.95 9.33
C GLY A 11 -3.26 12.77 10.26
N TYR A 12 -3.94 11.67 9.94
CA TYR A 12 -3.85 10.41 10.69
C TYR A 12 -2.95 9.40 10.00
N ALA A 13 -2.13 8.70 10.78
CA ALA A 13 -1.38 7.53 10.31
C ALA A 13 -2.03 6.28 10.89
N LEU A 14 -2.73 5.52 10.06
CA LEU A 14 -3.37 4.27 10.45
C LEU A 14 -2.53 3.07 10.02
N GLN A 15 -2.51 2.03 10.85
CA GLN A 15 -1.81 0.78 10.57
C GLN A 15 -2.82 -0.34 10.37
N ASN A 16 -2.54 -1.20 9.39
CA ASN A 16 -3.30 -2.42 9.13
C ASN A 16 -2.49 -3.62 9.68
N PRO A 17 -3.06 -4.52 10.51
CA PRO A 17 -4.46 -4.61 10.93
C PRO A 17 -4.91 -3.51 11.90
N PRO A 18 -6.21 -3.12 11.88
CA PRO A 18 -6.76 -2.19 12.85
C PRO A 18 -6.68 -2.75 14.26
N ARG A 19 -6.64 -1.87 15.27
CA ARG A 19 -6.47 -2.26 16.68
C ARG A 19 -7.53 -3.25 17.17
N CYS A 20 -8.77 -3.08 16.70
CA CYS A 20 -9.90 -3.96 17.03
C CYS A 20 -9.69 -5.41 16.53
N LEU A 21 -8.88 -5.64 15.49
CA LEU A 21 -8.63 -6.96 14.91
C LEU A 21 -7.21 -7.48 15.13
N ALA A 22 -6.27 -6.62 15.54
CA ALA A 22 -4.85 -6.96 15.67
C ALA A 22 -4.58 -8.18 16.56
N HIS A 23 -5.38 -8.36 17.62
CA HIS A 23 -5.26 -9.49 18.54
C HIS A 23 -5.66 -10.84 17.91
N LEU A 24 -6.50 -10.82 16.87
CA LEU A 24 -6.96 -12.02 16.16
C LEU A 24 -5.99 -12.50 15.09
N LYS A 25 -4.99 -11.70 14.72
CA LYS A 25 -4.08 -11.98 13.60
C LYS A 25 -3.56 -13.42 13.59
N ASN A 26 -3.03 -13.90 14.71
CA ASN A 26 -2.40 -15.22 14.75
C ASN A 26 -3.42 -16.37 14.61
N SER A 27 -4.68 -16.16 15.00
CA SER A 27 -5.74 -17.16 14.91
C SER A 27 -6.18 -17.45 13.47
N PHE A 28 -5.96 -16.50 12.54
CA PHE A 28 -6.39 -16.61 11.15
C PHE A 28 -5.23 -16.90 10.17
N PHE A 29 -4.03 -17.22 10.68
CA PHE A 29 -2.86 -17.45 9.82
C PHE A 29 -2.57 -18.93 9.55
N GLY A 30 -3.47 -19.84 9.95
CA GLY A 30 -3.36 -21.29 9.78
C GLY A 30 -3.43 -21.73 8.32
N THR A 31 -4.43 -21.27 7.56
CA THR A 31 -4.57 -21.56 6.13
C THR A 31 -4.44 -20.31 5.26
N LYS A 32 -4.19 -20.50 3.95
CA LYS A 32 -4.20 -19.40 2.98
C LYS A 32 -5.57 -18.73 2.89
N PHE A 33 -6.65 -19.51 3.01
CA PHE A 33 -8.02 -19.01 2.95
C PHE A 33 -8.35 -18.13 4.16
N GLU A 34 -8.07 -18.61 5.38
CA GLU A 34 -8.27 -17.84 6.62
C GLU A 34 -7.49 -16.54 6.60
N ARG A 35 -6.23 -16.58 6.14
CA ARG A 35 -5.39 -15.39 6.04
C ARG A 35 -6.01 -14.37 5.08
N LYS A 36 -6.47 -14.81 3.90
CA LYS A 36 -7.13 -13.94 2.93
C LYS A 36 -8.41 -13.34 3.50
N ALA A 37 -9.23 -14.15 4.17
CA ALA A 37 -10.48 -13.68 4.80
C ALA A 37 -10.20 -12.63 5.88
N TYR A 38 -9.23 -12.89 6.76
CA TYR A 38 -8.83 -11.95 7.80
C TYR A 38 -8.28 -10.63 7.24
N LEU A 39 -7.42 -10.71 6.23
CA LEU A 39 -6.86 -9.52 5.58
C LEU A 39 -7.93 -8.71 4.82
N SER A 40 -8.93 -9.39 4.24
CA SER A 40 -10.10 -8.74 3.65
C SER A 40 -10.94 -8.03 4.72
N LEU A 41 -11.26 -8.70 5.83
CA LEU A 41 -11.99 -8.09 6.95
C LEU A 41 -11.27 -6.87 7.51
N CYS A 42 -9.94 -6.93 7.62
CA CYS A 42 -9.14 -5.78 8.04
C CYS A 42 -9.30 -4.59 7.08
N ASN A 43 -9.38 -4.81 5.76
CA ASN A 43 -9.61 -3.73 4.81
C ASN A 43 -10.96 -3.03 5.04
N TYR A 44 -12.04 -3.77 5.31
CA TYR A 44 -13.34 -3.16 5.60
C TYR A 44 -13.37 -2.45 6.96
N ALA A 45 -12.73 -3.03 7.99
CA ALA A 45 -12.60 -2.36 9.28
C ALA A 45 -11.77 -1.06 9.19
N MET A 46 -10.68 -1.08 8.40
CA MET A 46 -9.93 0.14 8.09
C MET A 46 -10.79 1.16 7.33
N ALA A 47 -11.61 0.73 6.36
CA ALA A 47 -12.51 1.62 5.62
C ALA A 47 -13.47 2.35 6.56
N PHE A 48 -14.06 1.63 7.50
CA PHE A 48 -14.95 2.18 8.52
C PHE A 48 -14.24 3.21 9.40
N ASP A 49 -13.04 2.89 9.90
CA ASP A 49 -12.24 3.83 10.70
C ASP A 49 -11.92 5.11 9.91
N ILE A 50 -11.54 4.98 8.63
CA ILE A 50 -11.20 6.12 7.75
C ILE A 50 -12.41 7.04 7.55
N GLN A 51 -13.59 6.47 7.29
CA GLN A 51 -14.82 7.24 7.04
C GLN A 51 -15.19 8.17 8.21
N SER A 52 -14.78 7.83 9.44
CA SER A 52 -15.02 8.66 10.61
C SER A 52 -14.18 9.95 10.67
N VAL A 53 -13.06 10.03 9.93
CA VAL A 53 -12.09 11.15 10.05
C VAL A 53 -11.70 11.81 8.71
N TRP A 54 -11.88 11.12 7.58
CA TRP A 54 -11.41 11.55 6.26
C TRP A 54 -11.96 12.90 5.77
N HIS A 55 -13.10 13.33 6.28
CA HIS A 55 -13.74 14.60 5.92
C HIS A 55 -13.08 15.82 6.58
N LEU A 56 -12.26 15.61 7.62
CA LEU A 56 -11.55 16.67 8.35
C LEU A 56 -10.04 16.61 8.14
N HIS A 57 -9.49 15.41 8.03
CA HIS A 57 -8.05 15.19 8.08
C HIS A 57 -7.61 14.16 7.04
N PRO A 58 -6.49 14.39 6.34
CA PRO A 58 -5.89 13.37 5.48
C PRO A 58 -5.55 12.11 6.26
N VAL A 59 -5.75 10.96 5.62
CA VAL A 59 -5.45 9.67 6.23
C VAL A 59 -4.40 8.93 5.41
N PHE A 60 -3.35 8.49 6.09
CA PHE A 60 -2.27 7.71 5.52
C PHE A 60 -2.33 6.29 6.09
N LEU A 61 -2.34 5.28 5.21
CA LEU A 61 -2.41 3.87 5.57
C LEU A 61 -1.15 3.08 5.16
N SER A 62 -0.74 2.09 5.96
CA SER A 62 0.45 1.28 5.69
C SER A 62 0.27 0.18 4.63
N SER A 63 -0.89 -0.47 4.60
CA SER A 63 -1.24 -1.54 3.63
C SER A 63 -2.75 -1.65 3.51
N TYR A 64 -3.24 -2.07 2.34
CA TYR A 64 -4.66 -2.14 2.03
C TYR A 64 -4.94 -3.18 0.93
N TYR A 65 -5.96 -2.99 0.11
CA TYR A 65 -6.38 -3.96 -0.92
C TYR A 65 -5.27 -4.38 -1.89
N TYR A 66 -4.58 -3.44 -2.55
CA TYR A 66 -3.54 -3.76 -3.54
C TYR A 66 -2.31 -4.47 -2.98
N ASP A 67 -1.96 -4.26 -1.71
CA ASP A 67 -0.89 -5.01 -1.05
C ASP A 67 -1.25 -6.50 -0.97
N HIS A 68 -2.47 -6.81 -0.54
CA HIS A 68 -2.95 -8.18 -0.43
C HIS A 68 -3.21 -8.83 -1.80
N LEU A 69 -3.79 -8.09 -2.74
CA LEU A 69 -4.05 -8.56 -4.10
C LEU A 69 -2.75 -8.89 -4.84
N SER A 70 -1.79 -7.98 -4.84
CA SER A 70 -0.49 -8.20 -5.47
C SER A 70 0.25 -9.40 -4.84
N PHE A 71 0.22 -9.53 -3.51
CA PHE A 71 0.81 -10.68 -2.82
C PHE A 71 0.16 -12.01 -3.22
N ASN A 72 -1.17 -12.04 -3.35
CA ASN A 72 -1.91 -13.21 -3.78
C ASN A 72 -1.61 -13.58 -5.24
N LEU A 73 -1.53 -12.59 -6.13
CA LEU A 73 -1.13 -12.78 -7.52
C LEU A 73 0.31 -13.29 -7.63
N ALA A 74 1.24 -12.71 -6.88
CA ALA A 74 2.63 -13.15 -6.87
C ALA A 74 2.78 -14.60 -6.37
N TRP A 75 1.94 -15.05 -5.44
CA TRP A 75 1.91 -16.45 -4.99
C TRP A 75 1.20 -17.40 -5.95
N GLY A 76 0.21 -16.92 -6.68
CA GLY A 76 -0.63 -17.74 -7.57
C GLY A 76 -0.02 -18.02 -8.94
N HIS A 77 1.04 -17.31 -9.31
CA HIS A 77 1.67 -17.37 -10.62
C HIS A 77 3.17 -17.61 -10.50
N ASP A 78 3.76 -18.34 -11.43
CA ASP A 78 5.19 -18.66 -11.39
C ASP A 78 6.03 -17.44 -11.79
N LYS A 79 5.69 -16.80 -12.91
CA LYS A 79 6.44 -15.68 -13.48
C LYS A 79 5.60 -14.41 -13.64
N PRO A 80 6.22 -13.21 -13.74
CA PRO A 80 5.50 -11.96 -14.00
C PRO A 80 4.71 -11.95 -15.31
N GLU A 81 5.20 -12.70 -16.30
CA GLU A 81 4.56 -12.81 -17.61
C GLU A 81 3.26 -13.63 -17.55
N ASP A 82 3.10 -14.50 -16.54
CA ASP A 82 1.91 -15.33 -16.33
C ASP A 82 0.77 -14.58 -15.61
N LEU A 83 1.04 -13.37 -15.10
CA LEU A 83 0.04 -12.55 -14.43
C LEU A 83 -1.08 -12.16 -15.42
N PRO A 84 -2.33 -11.97 -14.95
CA PRO A 84 -3.45 -11.55 -15.79
C PRO A 84 -3.14 -10.29 -16.62
N PRO A 85 -3.59 -10.17 -17.87
CA PRO A 85 -3.26 -9.01 -18.71
C PRO A 85 -3.86 -7.71 -18.16
N ILE A 86 -3.28 -6.57 -18.57
CA ILE A 86 -3.82 -5.23 -18.28
C ILE A 86 -5.30 -5.17 -18.70
N GLY A 87 -6.15 -4.56 -17.87
CA GLY A 87 -7.59 -4.47 -18.11
C GLY A 87 -8.39 -5.71 -17.66
N SER A 88 -7.74 -6.74 -17.13
CA SER A 88 -8.45 -7.83 -16.45
C SER A 88 -9.20 -7.33 -15.23
N ASN A 89 -10.45 -7.79 -15.05
CA ASN A 89 -11.32 -7.38 -13.94
C ASN A 89 -10.73 -7.71 -12.55
N ILE A 90 -9.76 -8.62 -12.46
CA ILE A 90 -9.06 -8.91 -11.20
C ILE A 90 -8.30 -7.70 -10.65
N TYR A 91 -7.95 -6.74 -11.51
CA TYR A 91 -7.26 -5.51 -11.14
C TYR A 91 -8.22 -4.40 -10.72
N SER A 92 -9.52 -4.57 -10.93
CA SER A 92 -10.54 -3.61 -10.52
C SER A 92 -10.55 -3.46 -9.00
N TRP A 93 -10.76 -2.23 -8.55
CA TRP A 93 -11.05 -1.97 -7.15
C TRP A 93 -12.42 -2.55 -6.77
N PRO A 94 -12.60 -3.13 -5.56
CA PRO A 94 -13.91 -3.63 -5.13
C PRO A 94 -14.91 -2.49 -4.98
N GLU A 95 -16.10 -2.64 -5.56
CA GLU A 95 -17.13 -1.58 -5.60
C GLU A 95 -17.61 -1.14 -4.19
N ASP A 96 -17.51 -2.02 -3.21
CA ASP A 96 -17.97 -1.81 -1.84
C ASP A 96 -16.86 -1.39 -0.87
N LEU A 97 -15.61 -1.28 -1.34
CA LEU A 97 -14.46 -0.91 -0.52
C LEU A 97 -14.06 0.54 -0.79
N LEU A 98 -13.80 1.28 0.29
CA LEU A 98 -13.39 2.68 0.22
C LEU A 98 -12.15 2.86 -0.68
N VAL A 99 -12.26 3.68 -1.72
CA VAL A 99 -11.19 3.95 -2.68
C VAL A 99 -10.25 5.04 -2.14
N PRO A 100 -8.93 4.82 -2.07
CA PRO A 100 -7.97 5.88 -1.73
C PRO A 100 -7.70 6.83 -2.91
N ASP A 101 -7.39 8.10 -2.62
CA ASP A 101 -7.02 9.08 -3.65
C ASP A 101 -5.68 8.76 -4.36
N LEU A 102 -4.80 8.02 -3.66
CA LEU A 102 -3.47 7.66 -4.14
C LEU A 102 -2.98 6.39 -3.44
N VAL A 103 -2.46 5.44 -4.23
CA VAL A 103 -1.71 4.30 -3.73
C VAL A 103 -0.22 4.52 -4.00
N VAL A 104 0.63 4.26 -3.01
CA VAL A 104 2.10 4.41 -3.15
C VAL A 104 2.78 3.07 -2.97
N LEU A 105 3.48 2.61 -4.00
CA LEU A 105 4.40 1.47 -3.88
C LEU A 105 5.81 1.99 -3.58
N LEU A 106 6.29 1.73 -2.36
CA LEU A 106 7.69 1.95 -1.99
C LEU A 106 8.54 0.77 -2.48
N ASN A 107 8.99 0.82 -3.73
CA ASN A 107 9.87 -0.19 -4.30
C ASN A 107 11.31 0.05 -3.83
N ALA A 108 11.66 -0.47 -2.67
CA ALA A 108 13.05 -0.56 -2.26
C ALA A 108 13.64 -1.81 -2.91
N HIS A 109 14.46 -1.62 -3.95
CA HIS A 109 15.33 -2.65 -4.49
C HIS A 109 16.49 -2.84 -3.51
N ARG A 110 16.18 -3.11 -2.23
CA ARG A 110 17.19 -3.54 -1.27
C ARG A 110 17.77 -4.79 -1.89
N SER A 111 19.04 -4.71 -2.31
CA SER A 111 19.92 -5.82 -2.03
C SER A 111 19.68 -6.12 -0.55
N ILE A 112 18.92 -7.17 -0.28
CA ILE A 112 19.20 -8.29 0.60
C ILE A 112 20.43 -8.05 1.51
N ARG A 113 20.49 -6.88 2.15
CA ARG A 113 21.38 -6.57 3.26
C ARG A 113 20.61 -6.99 4.48
N ASN A 114 20.51 -8.31 4.63
CA ASN A 114 21.05 -9.01 5.80
C ASN A 114 20.26 -10.20 6.37
N ARG A 115 19.13 -10.72 5.84
CA ARG A 115 18.52 -11.90 6.52
C ARG A 115 17.88 -13.05 5.73
N ILE A 116 17.75 -13.03 4.40
CA ILE A 116 17.28 -14.23 3.67
C ILE A 116 17.99 -14.24 2.32
N SER A 117 18.68 -15.34 2.02
CA SER A 117 19.36 -15.64 0.76
C SER A 117 18.78 -14.92 -0.47
N THR A 118 19.67 -14.33 -1.28
CA THR A 118 19.38 -13.79 -2.62
C THR A 118 19.03 -14.92 -3.59
N THR A 119 17.95 -15.66 -3.33
CA THR A 119 17.44 -16.67 -4.25
C THR A 119 16.71 -15.99 -5.40
N LYS A 120 16.80 -16.59 -6.59
CA LYS A 120 16.06 -16.20 -7.79
C LYS A 120 14.55 -16.01 -7.50
N ASP A 121 14.02 -16.81 -6.58
CA ASP A 121 12.60 -16.81 -6.20
C ASP A 121 12.18 -15.50 -5.51
N ASN A 122 13.02 -14.92 -4.65
CA ASN A 122 12.73 -13.64 -4.01
C ASN A 122 12.68 -12.50 -5.03
N TYR A 123 13.58 -12.51 -6.02
CA TYR A 123 13.59 -11.53 -7.11
C TYR A 123 12.36 -11.68 -8.02
N LEU A 124 12.01 -12.90 -8.41
CA LEU A 124 10.81 -13.16 -9.21
C LEU A 124 9.53 -12.78 -8.45
N PHE A 125 9.46 -13.06 -7.15
CA PHE A 125 8.34 -12.64 -6.32
C PHE A 125 8.19 -11.11 -6.31
N GLN A 126 9.28 -10.37 -6.07
CA GLN A 126 9.26 -8.91 -6.11
C GLN A 126 8.88 -8.37 -7.50
N ARG A 127 9.39 -8.97 -8.59
CA ARG A 127 8.97 -8.60 -9.95
C ARG A 127 7.47 -8.79 -10.15
N LYS A 128 6.89 -9.90 -9.68
CA LYS A 128 5.43 -10.13 -9.76
C LYS A 128 4.62 -9.07 -9.02
N ILE A 129 5.09 -8.63 -7.84
CA ILE A 129 4.45 -7.52 -7.12
C ILE A 129 4.52 -6.24 -7.95
N VAL A 130 5.71 -5.83 -8.40
CA VAL A 130 5.89 -4.60 -9.19
C VAL A 130 5.04 -4.65 -10.46
N THR A 131 5.07 -5.76 -11.20
CA THR A 131 4.24 -5.94 -12.40
C THR A 131 2.74 -5.89 -12.10
N SER A 132 2.29 -6.33 -10.92
CA SER A 132 0.88 -6.14 -10.53
C SER A 132 0.56 -4.65 -10.34
N PHE A 133 1.44 -3.89 -9.68
CA PHE A 133 1.27 -2.45 -9.49
C PHE A 133 1.35 -1.63 -10.78
N GLU A 134 2.12 -2.09 -11.77
CA GLU A 134 2.15 -1.51 -13.11
C GLU A 134 0.83 -1.71 -13.88
N ARG A 135 0.04 -2.73 -13.51
CA ARG A 135 -1.22 -3.09 -14.19
C ARG A 135 -2.46 -2.57 -13.48
N PHE A 136 -2.35 -2.15 -12.22
CA PHE A 136 -3.42 -1.44 -11.52
C PHE A 136 -3.62 -0.05 -12.15
N SER A 137 -4.86 0.27 -12.50
CA SER A 137 -5.19 1.50 -13.22
C SER A 137 -5.97 2.53 -12.40
N ASP A 138 -6.84 2.06 -11.49
CA ASP A 138 -7.72 2.92 -10.70
C ASP A 138 -7.97 2.28 -9.32
N PRO A 139 -7.58 2.90 -8.18
CA PRO A 139 -7.04 4.26 -8.01
C PRO A 139 -5.61 4.45 -8.53
N PRO A 140 -5.15 5.70 -8.72
CA PRO A 140 -3.82 5.99 -9.25
C PRO A 140 -2.71 5.45 -8.35
N VAL A 141 -1.68 4.88 -8.99
CA VAL A 141 -0.51 4.30 -8.33
C VAL A 141 0.73 5.16 -8.58
N LEU A 142 1.40 5.59 -7.51
CA LEU A 142 2.74 6.18 -7.54
C LEU A 142 3.79 5.13 -7.16
N MET A 143 4.59 4.72 -8.13
CA MET A 143 5.77 3.87 -7.88
C MET A 143 6.97 4.73 -7.47
N VAL A 144 7.50 4.51 -6.27
CA VAL A 144 8.64 5.25 -5.72
C VAL A 144 9.80 4.29 -5.49
N ASN A 145 10.90 4.51 -6.21
CA ASN A 145 12.15 3.80 -5.93
C ASN A 145 12.73 4.27 -4.59
N ALA A 146 12.69 3.39 -3.59
CA ALA A 146 13.13 3.63 -2.23
C ALA A 146 14.48 2.96 -1.90
N THR A 147 15.29 2.66 -2.92
CA THR A 147 16.54 1.89 -2.75
C THR A 147 17.63 2.67 -2.02
N ASN A 148 17.81 3.97 -2.31
CA ASN A 148 18.99 4.70 -1.81
C ASN A 148 18.69 5.88 -0.89
N PHE A 149 17.49 6.48 -0.88
CA PHE A 149 17.24 7.67 -0.05
C PHE A 149 15.79 7.77 0.44
N PHE A 150 15.63 7.76 1.77
CA PHE A 150 14.34 7.98 2.45
C PHE A 150 13.78 9.39 2.17
N GLU A 151 14.64 10.41 2.17
CA GLU A 151 14.24 11.80 1.90
C GLU A 151 13.70 11.97 0.48
N ASP A 152 14.41 11.49 -0.54
CA ASP A 152 13.96 11.58 -1.93
C ASP A 152 12.60 10.91 -2.12
N SER A 153 12.41 9.75 -1.48
CA SER A 153 11.14 9.03 -1.51
C SER A 153 10.04 9.87 -0.86
N PHE A 154 10.32 10.51 0.27
CA PHE A 154 9.38 11.38 0.97
C PHE A 154 9.00 12.59 0.12
N TYR A 155 9.97 13.29 -0.47
CA TYR A 155 9.70 14.46 -1.32
C TYR A 155 8.93 14.10 -2.58
N LYS A 156 9.20 12.95 -3.21
CA LYS A 156 8.42 12.47 -4.35
C LYS A 156 6.95 12.26 -3.99
N ILE A 157 6.68 11.60 -2.86
CA ILE A 157 5.32 11.37 -2.37
C ILE A 157 4.65 12.70 -2.01
N LYS A 158 5.36 13.58 -1.30
CA LYS A 158 4.88 14.90 -0.91
C LYS A 158 4.47 15.72 -2.14
N ASN A 159 5.32 15.79 -3.16
CA ASN A 159 5.05 16.53 -4.39
C ASN A 159 3.85 15.94 -5.14
N GLN A 160 3.68 14.61 -5.15
CA GLN A 160 2.51 14.00 -5.79
C GLN A 160 1.22 14.32 -5.05
N ILE A 161 1.23 14.27 -3.72
CA ILE A 161 0.08 14.65 -2.89
C ILE A 161 -0.30 16.12 -3.13
N GLN A 162 0.67 17.03 -3.18
CA GLN A 162 0.43 18.45 -3.47
C GLN A 162 -0.19 18.69 -4.85
N LYS A 163 0.17 17.87 -5.85
CA LYS A 163 -0.47 17.92 -7.17
C LYS A 163 -1.93 17.45 -7.13
N LEU A 164 -2.23 16.42 -6.34
CA LEU A 164 -3.59 15.86 -6.22
C LEU A 164 -4.54 16.79 -5.48
N TRP A 165 -4.12 17.33 -4.33
CA TRP A 165 -4.98 18.19 -3.50
C TRP A 165 -4.93 19.67 -3.92
N GLY A 166 -4.10 20.03 -4.90
CA GLY A 166 -3.79 21.42 -5.23
C GLY A 166 -2.95 22.12 -4.16
N TYR A 167 -2.49 23.34 -4.47
CA TYR A 167 -1.73 24.18 -3.53
C TYR A 167 -2.55 24.63 -2.30
N THR A 168 -3.85 24.35 -2.26
CA THR A 168 -4.81 24.74 -1.22
C THR A 168 -4.57 24.08 0.14
N MET A 169 -3.79 23.00 0.18
CA MET A 169 -3.34 22.35 1.42
C MET A 169 -1.90 22.72 1.80
N SER A 170 -1.47 23.96 1.52
CA SER A 170 -0.20 24.49 2.06
C SER A 170 -0.33 24.72 3.56
N ILE A 171 -0.26 23.65 4.34
CA ILE A 171 -0.13 23.76 5.78
C ILE A 171 1.27 24.32 6.03
N ASN A 172 1.33 25.53 6.60
CA ASN A 172 2.56 26.14 7.12
C ASN A 172 3.21 25.18 8.11
N VAL A 173 4.25 24.47 7.67
CA VAL A 173 5.13 23.71 8.56
C VAL A 173 6.20 24.72 9.02
N PRO A 174 6.24 25.14 10.29
CA PRO A 174 7.35 25.95 10.77
C PRO A 174 8.64 25.08 10.73
N PRO A 175 9.80 25.66 10.37
CA PRO A 175 11.06 24.93 10.35
C PRO A 175 11.45 24.46 11.77
N PRO A 176 12.28 23.39 11.86
CA PRO A 176 12.74 22.81 13.12
C PRO A 176 13.58 23.77 13.97
#